data_AF-A0A9D8TIC4-F1
#
_entry.id   AF-A0A9D8TIC4-F1
#
_cell.length_a   1.000
_cell.length_b   1.000
_cell.length_c   1.000
_cell.angle_alpha   90.00
_cell.angle_beta   90.00
_cell.angle_gamma   90.00
#
_symmetry.space_group_name_H-M   'P 1'
#
loop_
_entity.id
_entity.type
_entity.pdbx_description
1 polymer ?
#
loop_
_entity_poly.entity_id
_entity_poly.type
_entity_poly.pdbx_seq_one_letter_code
_entity_poly.pdbx_strand_id
1 'polypeptide(L)'
;MKALSVKNGACVALIDIPLLSYDDFYAEIVEALSDINLHCVNYFAYPQSDSLRLYACLADDAQGDIHILSCEVKKEAQLPAISAKVHAMERFERELNENHGLRFLDHPWMKPVRYAHDRADKTQVMDNYPFYSIKGENLHEVGVGPIHAGIIEPGHFRFICDGEKVLHLEIHLGYQHRDVENLMLQKDKLIQRSLLAESTAGDTAVGHGTAFAMLWESLCGVEVSKRTQLERTLAAEIERIAIHTGDLSALCGDVAYQLGNAVFGRLRTPIINFMQEWCGNRLGKGCIRPGHSPYVFTPALADRLQVVLQAYERDYLEMIAKTLTMPSVLARFERTGVLSREQAVEIGAVGMAARASELARDIRSSHPYLAYPLLHHESITRRHGDVYSRTQIRRYKIVQSMTYARQL
;
A
#
# COMPACT_ATOMS: atom_id res chain seq x y z
N MET A 1 -10.93 0.56 25.25
CA MET A 1 -9.55 0.80 24.79
C MET A 1 -8.98 2.04 25.45
N LYS A 2 -7.84 1.95 26.15
CA LYS A 2 -7.10 3.13 26.65
C LYS A 2 -6.27 3.78 25.52
N ALA A 3 -6.95 4.47 24.61
CA ALA A 3 -6.33 5.10 23.45
C ALA A 3 -6.89 6.51 23.20
N LEU A 4 -6.16 7.33 22.46
CA LEU A 4 -6.67 8.59 21.91
C LEU A 4 -7.32 8.30 20.55
N SER A 5 -8.60 8.63 20.37
CA SER A 5 -9.31 8.44 19.10
C SER A 5 -9.33 9.71 18.27
N VAL A 6 -9.01 9.60 16.98
CA VAL A 6 -8.99 10.73 16.04
C VAL A 6 -9.62 10.37 14.70
N LYS A 7 -10.03 11.38 13.93
CA LYS A 7 -10.42 11.20 12.52
C LYS A 7 -9.21 11.26 11.59
N ASN A 8 -9.37 10.71 10.39
CA ASN A 8 -8.35 10.81 9.33
C ASN A 8 -8.01 12.28 9.03
N GLY A 9 -6.72 12.60 8.95
CA GLY A 9 -6.22 13.96 8.75
C GLY A 9 -6.25 14.86 9.99
N ALA A 10 -6.56 14.32 11.18
CA ALA A 10 -6.45 15.10 12.42
C ALA A 10 -4.98 15.25 12.86
N CYS A 11 -4.69 16.37 13.54
CA CYS A 11 -3.43 16.61 14.23
C CYS A 11 -3.67 16.55 15.75
N VAL A 12 -2.78 15.87 16.49
CA VAL A 12 -2.86 15.76 17.96
C VAL A 12 -1.52 16.12 18.59
N ALA A 13 -1.57 16.69 19.80
CA ALA A 13 -0.36 16.92 20.56
C ALA A 13 0.12 15.59 21.16
N LEU A 14 1.43 15.35 21.16
CA LEU A 14 2.02 14.11 21.68
C LEU A 14 1.76 13.89 23.18
N ILE A 15 1.45 14.96 23.92
CA ILE A 15 1.11 14.92 25.35
C ILE A 15 -0.31 14.39 25.60
N ASP A 16 -1.20 14.49 24.61
CA ASP A 16 -2.59 14.03 24.71
C ASP A 16 -2.71 12.53 24.43
N ILE A 17 -1.68 11.93 23.81
CA ILE A 17 -1.63 10.48 23.57
C ILE A 17 -1.31 9.78 24.90
N PRO A 18 -2.17 8.86 25.37
CA PRO A 18 -1.96 8.18 26.64
C PRO A 18 -0.63 7.42 26.64
N LEU A 19 0.10 7.54 27.76
CA LEU A 19 1.35 6.82 28.01
C LEU A 19 1.06 5.60 28.90
N LEU A 20 1.08 4.43 28.30
CA LEU A 20 0.80 3.15 28.96
C LEU A 20 2.11 2.46 29.40
N SER A 21 1.99 1.52 30.33
CA SER A 21 3.01 0.48 30.49
C SER A 21 3.05 -0.40 29.24
N TYR A 22 4.16 -1.10 28.99
CA TYR A 22 4.21 -2.04 27.87
C TYR A 22 3.16 -3.16 28.00
N ASP A 23 2.91 -3.65 29.21
CA ASP A 23 1.94 -4.72 29.45
C ASP A 23 0.50 -4.27 29.12
N ASP A 24 0.12 -3.04 29.53
CA ASP A 24 -1.18 -2.47 29.17
C ASP A 24 -1.25 -2.21 27.65
N PHE A 25 -0.19 -1.65 27.05
CA PHE A 25 -0.11 -1.40 25.61
C PHE A 25 -0.24 -2.70 24.79
N TYR A 26 0.46 -3.76 25.20
CA TYR A 26 0.37 -5.09 24.62
C TYR A 26 -1.06 -5.65 24.70
N ALA A 27 -1.65 -5.62 25.90
CA ALA A 27 -2.99 -6.16 26.13
C ALA A 27 -4.06 -5.42 25.30
N GLU A 28 -3.99 -4.10 25.27
CA GLU A 28 -4.91 -3.25 24.51
C GLU A 28 -4.82 -3.51 23.00
N ILE A 29 -3.61 -3.67 22.44
CA ILE A 29 -3.46 -3.97 21.00
C ILE A 29 -3.95 -5.39 20.68
N VAL A 30 -3.60 -6.38 21.50
CA VAL A 30 -4.04 -7.77 21.28
C VAL A 30 -5.56 -7.88 21.36
N GLU A 31 -6.19 -7.21 22.33
CA GLU A 31 -7.65 -7.16 22.45
C GLU A 31 -8.28 -6.42 21.26
N ALA A 32 -7.76 -5.23 20.91
CA ALA A 32 -8.28 -4.42 19.81
C ALA A 32 -8.23 -5.16 18.46
N LEU A 33 -7.11 -5.80 18.15
CA LEU A 33 -6.91 -6.50 16.88
C LEU A 33 -7.57 -7.89 16.82
N SER A 34 -8.31 -8.28 17.87
CA SER A 34 -9.25 -9.40 17.81
C SER A 34 -10.55 -9.03 17.08
N ASP A 35 -10.87 -7.73 16.98
CA ASP A 35 -11.97 -7.23 16.15
C ASP A 35 -11.52 -7.09 14.69
N ILE A 36 -12.28 -7.72 13.79
CA ILE A 36 -12.03 -7.73 12.35
C ILE A 36 -12.07 -6.33 11.70
N ASN A 37 -12.82 -5.40 12.30
CA ASN A 37 -12.94 -4.02 11.82
C ASN A 37 -11.69 -3.20 12.16
N LEU A 38 -10.90 -3.65 13.13
CA LEU A 38 -9.68 -2.99 13.56
C LEU A 38 -8.46 -3.59 12.87
N HIS A 39 -7.55 -2.73 12.45
CA HIS A 39 -6.25 -3.15 11.92
C HIS A 39 -5.17 -2.12 12.22
N CYS A 40 -3.94 -2.60 12.40
CA CYS A 40 -2.79 -1.73 12.59
C CYS A 40 -2.45 -1.03 11.27
N VAL A 41 -2.45 0.31 11.28
CA VAL A 41 -2.04 1.14 10.16
C VAL A 41 -0.55 1.47 10.27
N ASN A 42 -0.06 1.67 11.49
CA ASN A 42 1.35 1.92 11.73
C ASN A 42 1.75 1.54 13.16
N TYR A 43 2.97 1.04 13.35
CA TYR A 43 3.58 0.80 14.65
C TYR A 43 5.07 1.11 14.56
N PHE A 44 5.49 2.20 15.20
CA PHE A 44 6.82 2.79 15.04
C PHE A 44 7.36 3.33 16.37
N ALA A 45 8.66 3.62 16.40
CA ALA A 45 9.34 4.17 17.57
C ALA A 45 9.88 5.57 17.29
N TYR A 46 9.90 6.39 18.34
CA TYR A 46 10.57 7.68 18.36
C TYR A 46 11.67 7.68 19.43
N PRO A 47 12.94 7.92 19.06
CA PRO A 47 14.04 7.95 20.02
C PRO A 47 13.89 9.07 21.06
N GLN A 48 14.10 8.71 22.33
CA GLN A 48 14.33 9.63 23.44
C GLN A 48 15.80 9.53 23.89
N SER A 49 16.20 10.30 24.91
CA SER A 49 17.58 10.27 25.44
C SER A 49 18.01 8.84 25.81
N ASP A 50 17.25 8.19 26.68
CA ASP A 50 17.59 6.87 27.26
C ASP A 50 16.54 5.79 27.01
N SER A 51 15.51 6.11 26.22
CA SER A 51 14.36 5.24 25.95
C SER A 51 13.89 5.38 24.50
N LEU A 52 12.91 4.57 24.13
CA LEU A 52 12.16 4.68 22.89
C LEU A 52 10.69 4.85 23.27
N ARG A 53 10.04 5.86 22.68
CA ARG A 53 8.58 5.99 22.78
C ARG A 53 7.95 5.29 21.58
N LEU A 54 7.17 4.24 21.84
CA LEU A 54 6.49 3.47 20.80
C LEU A 54 5.09 4.04 20.59
N TYR A 55 4.64 4.06 19.35
CA TYR A 55 3.29 4.47 18.96
C TYR A 55 2.66 3.41 18.07
N ALA A 56 1.45 2.97 18.41
CA ALA A 56 0.61 2.15 17.53
C ALA A 56 -0.64 2.92 17.13
N CYS A 57 -0.95 2.90 15.83
CA CYS A 57 -2.13 3.51 15.25
C CYS A 57 -3.02 2.40 14.68
N LEU A 58 -4.21 2.21 15.26
CA LEU A 58 -5.18 1.20 14.86
C LEU A 58 -6.38 1.89 14.20
N ALA A 59 -6.68 1.55 12.95
CA ALA A 59 -7.87 2.06 12.27
C ALA A 59 -9.07 1.16 12.57
N ASP A 60 -10.18 1.78 12.99
CA ASP A 60 -11.50 1.17 13.09
C ASP A 60 -12.29 1.53 11.81
N ASP A 61 -12.38 0.57 10.89
CA ASP A 61 -13.07 0.76 9.62
C ASP A 61 -14.60 0.88 9.77
N ALA A 62 -15.18 0.48 10.91
CA ALA A 62 -16.62 0.58 11.16
C ALA A 62 -17.01 1.98 11.66
N GLN A 63 -16.18 2.59 12.52
CA GLN A 63 -16.43 3.93 13.07
C GLN A 63 -15.72 5.06 12.29
N GLY A 64 -14.74 4.70 11.47
CA GLY A 64 -13.88 5.66 10.76
C GLY A 64 -13.00 6.45 11.72
N ASP A 65 -12.58 5.82 12.82
CA ASP A 65 -11.68 6.37 13.84
C ASP A 65 -10.30 5.72 13.75
N ILE A 66 -9.27 6.46 14.13
CA ILE A 66 -7.92 5.95 14.32
C ILE A 66 -7.60 6.08 15.81
N HIS A 67 -7.35 4.94 16.45
CA HIS A 67 -6.94 4.87 17.84
C HIS A 67 -5.41 4.90 17.95
N ILE A 68 -4.89 5.82 18.74
CA ILE A 68 -3.46 6.02 18.95
C ILE A 68 -3.11 5.64 20.38
N LEU A 69 -2.18 4.70 20.51
CA LEU A 69 -1.63 4.23 21.77
C LEU A 69 -0.14 4.59 21.83
N SER A 70 0.38 4.84 23.03
CA SER A 70 1.82 4.95 23.22
C SER A 70 2.32 4.27 24.49
N CYS A 71 3.56 3.81 24.47
CA CYS A 71 4.28 3.34 25.65
C CYS A 71 5.75 3.78 25.56
N GLU A 72 6.46 3.70 26.68
CA GLU A 72 7.90 4.01 26.73
C GLU A 72 8.67 2.79 27.23
N VAL A 73 9.73 2.43 26.49
CA VAL A 73 10.57 1.27 26.76
C VAL A 73 12.04 1.65 26.74
N LYS A 74 12.85 0.96 27.55
CA LYS A 74 14.31 1.09 27.47
C LYS A 74 14.83 0.51 26.15
N LYS A 75 15.92 1.05 25.61
CA LYS A 75 16.51 0.58 24.34
C LYS A 75 16.93 -0.89 24.40
N GLU A 76 17.35 -1.37 25.57
CA GLU A 76 17.80 -2.75 25.80
C GLU A 76 16.68 -3.68 26.27
N ALA A 77 15.43 -3.21 26.31
CA ALA A 77 14.30 -3.99 26.77
C ALA A 77 14.08 -5.25 25.91
N GLN A 78 13.66 -6.33 26.57
CA GLN A 78 13.15 -7.53 25.91
C GLN A 78 11.64 -7.57 26.14
N LEU A 79 10.89 -7.51 25.05
CA LEU A 79 9.46 -7.28 25.06
C LEU A 79 8.74 -8.52 24.53
N PRO A 80 7.66 -9.01 25.15
CA PRO A 80 6.79 -10.00 24.51
C PRO A 80 6.31 -9.52 23.14
N ALA A 81 6.50 -10.32 22.09
CA ALA A 81 6.03 -9.98 20.75
C ALA A 81 4.50 -9.96 20.69
N ILE A 82 3.91 -8.87 20.23
CA ILE A 82 2.48 -8.79 19.88
C ILE A 82 2.21 -9.76 18.72
N SER A 83 3.15 -9.91 17.78
CA SER A 83 3.02 -10.84 16.65
C SER A 83 2.90 -12.32 17.03
N ALA A 84 3.30 -12.70 18.25
CA ALA A 84 3.05 -14.05 18.78
C ALA A 84 1.56 -14.35 19.01
N LYS A 85 0.72 -13.30 19.12
CA LYS A 85 -0.74 -13.41 19.24
C LYS A 85 -1.48 -12.85 18.02
N VAL A 86 -0.93 -11.81 17.38
CA VAL A 86 -1.54 -11.10 16.26
C VAL A 86 -0.56 -11.03 15.10
N HIS A 87 -0.59 -12.01 14.20
CA HIS A 87 0.41 -12.18 13.14
C HIS A 87 0.61 -10.93 12.26
N ALA A 88 -0.44 -10.13 12.04
CA ALA A 88 -0.39 -8.84 11.33
C ALA A 88 0.69 -7.86 11.87
N MET A 89 1.16 -8.04 13.11
CA MET A 89 2.16 -7.17 13.73
C MET A 89 3.61 -7.53 13.36
N GLU A 90 3.87 -8.68 12.71
CA GLU A 90 5.23 -9.20 12.50
C GLU A 90 6.15 -8.23 11.75
N ARG A 91 5.66 -7.58 10.68
CA ARG A 91 6.50 -6.67 9.89
C ARG A 91 6.88 -5.41 10.65
N PHE A 92 5.98 -4.89 11.47
CA PHE A 92 6.24 -3.71 12.28
C PHE A 92 7.28 -4.00 13.36
N GLU A 93 7.17 -5.16 14.03
CA GLU A 93 8.15 -5.56 15.06
C GLU A 93 9.52 -5.85 14.47
N ARG A 94 9.59 -6.43 13.27
CA ARG A 94 10.86 -6.60 12.54
C ARG A 94 11.48 -5.26 12.14
N GLU A 95 10.68 -4.30 11.67
CA GLU A 95 11.16 -2.96 11.37
C GLU A 95 11.70 -2.25 12.63
N LEU A 96 10.99 -2.35 13.75
CA LEU A 96 11.42 -1.80 15.04
C LEU A 96 12.73 -2.44 15.53
N ASN A 97 12.88 -3.76 15.36
CA ASN A 97 14.13 -4.46 15.63
C ASN A 97 15.25 -3.98 14.69
N GLU A 98 14.97 -3.88 13.40
CA GLU A 98 15.96 -3.48 12.40
C GLU A 98 16.46 -2.05 12.61
N ASN A 99 15.56 -1.09 12.83
CA ASN A 99 15.91 0.31 12.97
C ASN A 99 16.47 0.66 14.36
N HIS A 100 15.96 0.02 15.42
CA HIS A 100 16.25 0.44 16.80
C HIS A 100 16.85 -0.64 17.70
N GLY A 101 16.97 -1.88 17.24
CA GLY A 101 17.57 -2.99 17.99
C GLY A 101 16.67 -3.58 19.07
N LEU A 102 15.39 -3.19 19.10
CA LEU A 102 14.40 -3.71 20.06
C LEU A 102 14.22 -5.22 19.91
N ARG A 103 14.28 -5.94 21.03
CA ARG A 103 14.18 -7.40 21.05
C ARG A 103 12.77 -7.84 21.41
N PHE A 104 12.11 -8.53 20.49
CA PHE A 104 10.79 -9.13 20.72
C PHE A 104 10.93 -10.63 20.98
N LEU A 105 10.53 -11.06 22.18
CA LEU A 105 10.50 -12.45 22.60
C LEU A 105 9.36 -13.18 21.89
N ASP A 106 9.59 -14.44 21.49
CA ASP A 106 8.63 -15.31 20.80
C ASP A 106 8.13 -14.79 19.43
N HIS A 107 8.84 -13.81 18.83
CA HIS A 107 8.50 -13.33 17.50
C HIS A 107 8.65 -14.45 16.45
N PRO A 108 7.64 -14.68 15.57
CA PRO A 108 7.59 -15.86 14.71
C PRO A 108 8.65 -15.86 13.59
N TRP A 109 9.10 -14.67 13.14
CA TRP A 109 10.02 -14.55 11.99
C TRP A 109 10.97 -13.35 12.08
N MET A 110 11.79 -13.27 13.15
CA MET A 110 12.65 -12.10 13.39
C MET A 110 13.85 -12.07 12.44
N LYS A 111 13.65 -11.49 11.24
CA LYS A 111 14.67 -11.29 10.21
C LYS A 111 14.61 -9.85 9.66
N PRO A 112 15.70 -9.31 9.11
CA PRO A 112 15.68 -8.03 8.40
C PRO A 112 14.58 -7.95 7.34
N VAL A 113 14.10 -6.73 7.08
CA VAL A 113 13.07 -6.45 6.07
C VAL A 113 13.62 -5.54 4.98
N ARG A 114 14.31 -4.45 5.34
CA ARG A 114 14.58 -3.33 4.41
C ARG A 114 16.05 -3.01 4.19
N TYR A 115 16.92 -3.45 5.09
CA TYR A 115 18.35 -3.16 5.16
C TYR A 115 18.66 -1.66 5.17
N ALA A 116 18.03 -0.94 6.09
CA ALA A 116 18.33 0.47 6.31
C ALA A 116 19.83 0.69 6.55
N HIS A 117 20.37 1.80 6.06
CA HIS A 117 21.80 2.10 6.17
C HIS A 117 22.23 2.32 7.63
N ASP A 118 21.35 2.93 8.41
CA ASP A 118 21.50 3.30 9.82
C ASP A 118 20.89 2.29 10.80
N ARG A 119 20.53 1.09 10.32
CA ARG A 119 20.02 -0.01 11.14
C ARG A 119 20.88 -0.30 12.37
N ALA A 120 20.25 -0.83 13.40
CA ALA A 120 20.87 -1.13 14.69
C ALA A 120 21.98 -2.19 14.58
N ASP A 121 21.71 -3.29 13.86
CA ASP A 121 22.71 -4.34 13.61
C ASP A 121 23.31 -4.22 12.21
N LYS A 122 24.47 -3.55 12.13
CA LYS A 122 25.21 -3.35 10.87
C LYS A 122 25.87 -4.64 10.35
N THR A 123 25.95 -5.70 11.16
CA THR A 123 26.54 -6.98 10.72
C THR A 123 25.59 -7.78 9.85
N GLN A 124 24.27 -7.56 9.96
CA GLN A 124 23.28 -8.15 9.08
C GLN A 124 23.29 -7.40 7.75
N VAL A 125 23.72 -8.05 6.67
CA VAL A 125 23.85 -7.49 5.33
C VAL A 125 23.11 -8.37 4.33
N MET A 126 22.80 -7.84 3.16
CA MET A 126 22.10 -8.60 2.11
C MET A 126 22.75 -9.98 1.83
N ASP A 127 24.07 -10.04 1.89
CA ASP A 127 24.86 -11.24 1.55
C ASP A 127 24.79 -12.35 2.61
N ASN A 128 24.46 -12.01 3.87
CA ASN A 128 24.39 -12.97 4.98
C ASN A 128 22.95 -13.20 5.47
N TYR A 129 21.95 -12.89 4.64
CA TYR A 129 20.55 -13.13 4.99
C TYR A 129 20.31 -14.60 5.37
N PRO A 130 19.75 -14.86 6.56
CA PRO A 130 19.57 -16.22 7.07
C PRO A 130 18.34 -16.87 6.46
N PHE A 131 18.44 -17.28 5.21
CA PHE A 131 17.36 -18.00 4.53
C PHE A 131 16.95 -19.25 5.30
N TYR A 132 15.65 -19.47 5.37
CA TYR A 132 15.07 -20.70 5.90
C TYR A 132 15.50 -21.89 5.03
N SER A 133 15.75 -23.03 5.65
CA SER A 133 16.18 -24.25 4.96
C SER A 133 15.46 -25.47 5.52
N ILE A 134 15.17 -26.44 4.64
CA ILE A 134 14.59 -27.74 4.99
C ILE A 134 15.52 -28.81 4.41
N LYS A 135 15.84 -29.84 5.20
CA LYS A 135 16.59 -31.01 4.71
C LYS A 135 15.62 -32.06 4.18
N GLY A 136 15.85 -32.54 2.97
CA GLY A 136 15.14 -33.68 2.39
C GLY A 136 15.83 -34.13 1.09
N GLU A 137 15.86 -35.44 0.84
CA GLU A 137 16.60 -36.01 -0.30
C GLU A 137 16.12 -35.51 -1.66
N ASN A 138 14.81 -35.23 -1.80
CA ASN A 138 14.19 -34.76 -3.04
C ASN A 138 14.02 -33.24 -3.10
N LEU A 139 14.41 -32.52 -2.03
CA LEU A 139 14.24 -31.08 -1.98
C LEU A 139 15.36 -30.39 -2.75
N HIS A 140 14.97 -29.41 -3.56
CA HIS A 140 15.89 -28.52 -4.23
C HIS A 140 15.42 -27.08 -4.08
N GLU A 141 16.35 -26.16 -4.28
CA GLU A 141 16.09 -24.74 -4.12
C GLU A 141 16.27 -24.00 -5.44
N VAL A 142 15.38 -23.07 -5.69
CA VAL A 142 15.42 -22.21 -6.88
C VAL A 142 15.45 -20.76 -6.41
N GLY A 143 16.48 -20.02 -6.83
CA GLY A 143 16.57 -18.59 -6.60
C GLY A 143 16.16 -17.82 -7.85
N VAL A 144 15.29 -16.81 -7.68
CA VAL A 144 14.89 -15.89 -8.75
C VAL A 144 15.16 -14.46 -8.28
N GLY A 145 15.90 -13.68 -9.07
CA GLY A 145 16.34 -12.32 -8.70
C GLY A 145 17.72 -12.26 -8.03
N PRO A 146 18.23 -11.08 -7.68
CA PRO A 146 17.54 -9.78 -7.66
C PRO A 146 17.35 -9.14 -9.05
N ILE A 147 18.02 -9.68 -10.08
CA ILE A 147 17.89 -9.24 -11.48
C ILE A 147 17.30 -10.41 -12.28
N HIS A 148 16.03 -10.32 -12.66
CA HIS A 148 15.36 -11.32 -13.49
C HIS A 148 14.25 -10.67 -14.32
N ALA A 149 14.04 -11.11 -15.57
CA ALA A 149 13.12 -10.49 -16.53
C ALA A 149 11.63 -10.49 -16.08
N GLY A 150 11.26 -11.36 -15.14
CA GLY A 150 9.91 -11.45 -14.55
C GLY A 150 9.74 -10.82 -13.17
N ILE A 151 10.77 -10.15 -12.64
CA ILE A 151 10.71 -9.47 -11.35
C ILE A 151 10.61 -7.96 -11.61
N ILE A 152 9.47 -7.36 -11.24
CA ILE A 152 9.17 -5.95 -11.54
C ILE A 152 9.88 -5.00 -10.55
N GLU A 153 10.08 -5.43 -9.30
CA GLU A 153 10.83 -4.67 -8.28
C GLU A 153 12.01 -5.51 -7.73
N PRO A 154 13.23 -4.95 -7.59
CA PRO A 154 14.41 -5.70 -7.14
C PRO A 154 14.17 -6.46 -5.82
N GLY A 155 14.17 -7.79 -5.92
CA GLY A 155 13.94 -8.70 -4.80
C GLY A 155 14.47 -10.09 -5.14
N HIS A 156 14.92 -10.83 -4.14
CA HIS A 156 15.37 -12.21 -4.31
C HIS A 156 14.34 -13.17 -3.72
N PHE A 157 13.84 -14.09 -4.53
CA PHE A 157 12.79 -15.04 -4.19
C PHE A 157 13.42 -16.42 -4.14
N ARG A 158 13.47 -17.02 -2.94
CA ARG A 158 14.02 -18.36 -2.74
C ARG A 158 12.88 -19.34 -2.53
N PHE A 159 12.76 -20.26 -3.47
CA PHE A 159 11.79 -21.34 -3.45
C PHE A 159 12.46 -22.60 -2.91
N ILE A 160 11.77 -23.32 -2.02
CA ILE A 160 12.09 -24.70 -1.66
C ILE A 160 11.04 -25.58 -2.32
N CYS A 161 11.48 -26.50 -3.17
CA CYS A 161 10.62 -27.28 -4.05
C CYS A 161 10.81 -28.78 -3.87
N ASP A 162 9.72 -29.54 -4.01
CA ASP A 162 9.70 -30.99 -4.20
C ASP A 162 9.13 -31.27 -5.60
N GLY A 163 10.01 -31.57 -6.55
CA GLY A 163 9.67 -31.52 -7.98
C GLY A 163 9.09 -30.16 -8.38
N GLU A 164 7.87 -30.13 -8.92
CA GLU A 164 7.19 -28.89 -9.31
C GLU A 164 6.42 -28.20 -8.16
N LYS A 165 6.31 -28.86 -6.99
CA LYS A 165 5.54 -28.34 -5.86
C LYS A 165 6.41 -27.39 -5.03
N VAL A 166 6.04 -26.12 -4.99
CA VAL A 166 6.62 -25.14 -4.07
C VAL A 166 6.12 -25.43 -2.65
N LEU A 167 7.04 -25.75 -1.74
CA LEU A 167 6.75 -25.97 -0.32
C LEU A 167 6.93 -24.70 0.52
N HIS A 168 7.89 -23.85 0.13
CA HIS A 168 8.17 -22.60 0.81
C HIS A 168 8.67 -21.55 -0.20
N LEU A 169 8.21 -20.32 -0.03
CA LEU A 169 8.72 -19.14 -0.72
C LEU A 169 9.16 -18.14 0.33
N GLU A 170 10.46 -17.83 0.36
CA GLU A 170 10.98 -16.72 1.14
C GLU A 170 11.35 -15.56 0.20
N ILE A 171 10.83 -14.37 0.50
CA ILE A 171 11.06 -13.15 -0.28
C ILE A 171 12.03 -12.26 0.50
N HIS A 172 13.20 -12.06 -0.08
CA HIS A 172 14.25 -11.21 0.44
C HIS A 172 14.23 -9.86 -0.30
N LEU A 173 13.88 -8.80 0.42
CA LEU A 173 13.71 -7.43 -0.09
C LEU A 173 14.86 -6.52 0.38
N GLY A 174 14.81 -5.23 0.04
CA GLY A 174 15.78 -4.22 0.48
C GLY A 174 16.73 -3.71 -0.61
N TYR A 175 16.79 -4.38 -1.77
CA TYR A 175 17.65 -3.99 -2.90
C TYR A 175 17.35 -2.59 -3.47
N GLN A 176 16.13 -2.08 -3.28
CA GLN A 176 15.68 -0.75 -3.71
C GLN A 176 15.54 0.23 -2.52
N HIS A 177 16.10 -0.09 -1.35
CA HIS A 177 16.07 0.83 -0.21
C HIS A 177 16.85 2.11 -0.54
N ARG A 178 16.15 3.24 -0.47
CA ARG A 178 16.66 4.57 -0.88
C ARG A 178 16.75 5.57 0.28
N ASP A 179 16.49 5.11 1.52
CA ASP A 179 16.54 5.94 2.72
C ASP A 179 15.68 7.22 2.62
N VAL A 180 14.50 7.09 2.03
CA VAL A 180 13.63 8.24 1.68
C VAL A 180 13.20 9.02 2.93
N GLU A 181 12.96 8.33 4.05
CA GLU A 181 12.56 8.95 5.32
C GLU A 181 13.64 9.89 5.87
N ASN A 182 14.88 9.43 5.99
CA ASN A 182 16.00 10.26 6.40
C ASN A 182 16.30 11.37 5.38
N LEU A 183 16.21 11.08 4.08
CA LEU A 183 16.36 12.09 3.04
C LEU A 183 15.33 13.22 3.20
N MET A 184 14.08 12.91 3.58
CA MET A 184 13.05 13.93 3.84
C MET A 184 13.43 14.84 5.00
N LEU A 185 13.96 14.29 6.09
CA LEU A 185 14.41 15.06 7.27
C LEU A 185 15.57 16.00 6.93
N GLN A 186 16.48 15.58 6.05
CA GLN A 186 17.63 16.37 5.60
C GLN A 186 17.29 17.48 4.60
N LYS A 187 16.05 17.56 4.10
CA LYS A 187 15.66 18.64 3.17
C LYS A 187 15.12 19.84 3.93
N ASP A 188 15.66 21.02 3.61
CA ASP A 188 15.23 22.30 4.19
C ASP A 188 13.97 22.87 3.51
N LYS A 189 13.78 22.58 2.22
CA LYS A 189 12.67 23.17 1.44
C LYS A 189 11.51 22.19 1.28
N LEU A 190 10.29 22.68 1.51
CA LEU A 190 9.06 21.90 1.35
C LEU A 190 8.92 21.27 -0.06
N ILE A 191 9.34 21.99 -1.10
CA ILE A 191 9.33 21.46 -2.46
C ILE A 191 10.23 20.22 -2.61
N GLN A 192 11.39 20.19 -1.96
CA GLN A 192 12.28 19.03 -2.03
C GLN A 192 11.64 17.80 -1.35
N ARG A 193 10.97 18.00 -0.21
CA ARG A 193 10.20 16.92 0.46
C ARG A 193 9.02 16.44 -0.37
N SER A 194 8.32 17.36 -1.05
CA SER A 194 7.21 17.02 -1.96
C SER A 194 7.69 16.17 -3.15
N LEU A 195 8.85 16.49 -3.73
CA LEU A 195 9.45 15.72 -4.83
C LEU A 195 9.87 14.31 -4.40
N LEU A 196 10.34 14.16 -3.15
CA LEU A 196 10.64 12.86 -2.56
C LEU A 196 9.37 12.03 -2.37
N ALA A 197 8.31 12.63 -1.80
CA ALA A 197 7.05 11.94 -1.56
C ALA A 197 6.43 11.37 -2.84
N GLU A 198 6.31 12.17 -3.90
CA GLU A 198 5.77 11.71 -5.20
C GLU A 198 6.69 10.73 -5.96
N SER A 199 7.89 10.47 -5.44
CA SER A 199 8.87 9.53 -5.99
C SER A 199 9.08 8.29 -5.11
N THR A 200 8.28 8.11 -4.06
CA THR A 200 8.30 6.92 -3.19
C THR A 200 7.93 5.67 -3.98
N ALA A 201 6.82 5.69 -4.73
CA ALA A 201 6.47 4.65 -5.70
C ALA A 201 6.54 5.19 -7.13
N GLY A 202 6.98 4.35 -8.06
CA GLY A 202 7.15 4.74 -9.46
C GLY A 202 5.85 4.97 -10.22
N ASP A 203 4.73 4.42 -9.74
CA ASP A 203 3.44 4.37 -10.43
C ASP A 203 2.29 5.02 -9.63
N THR A 204 2.55 5.53 -8.43
CA THR A 204 1.53 6.07 -7.51
C THR A 204 1.94 7.45 -6.99
N ALA A 205 2.35 8.34 -7.90
CA ALA A 205 2.88 9.65 -7.56
C ALA A 205 1.80 10.59 -6.99
N VAL A 206 0.58 10.56 -7.55
CA VAL A 206 -0.55 11.36 -7.07
C VAL A 206 -0.99 10.86 -5.69
N GLY A 207 -1.09 9.55 -5.48
CA GLY A 207 -1.42 8.97 -4.18
C GLY A 207 -0.44 9.39 -3.08
N HIS A 208 0.88 9.21 -3.29
CA HIS A 208 1.89 9.61 -2.30
C HIS A 208 1.99 11.13 -2.13
N GLY A 209 1.90 11.89 -3.23
CA GLY A 209 1.88 13.35 -3.17
C GLY A 209 0.69 13.89 -2.40
N THR A 210 -0.48 13.26 -2.53
CA THR A 210 -1.70 13.61 -1.78
C THR A 210 -1.55 13.30 -0.29
N ALA A 211 -1.07 12.10 0.06
CA ALA A 211 -0.85 11.73 1.46
C ALA A 211 0.10 12.72 2.15
N PHE A 212 1.22 13.07 1.49
CA PHE A 212 2.17 14.04 2.02
C PHE A 212 1.59 15.45 2.12
N ALA A 213 0.86 15.92 1.10
CA ALA A 213 0.24 17.24 1.11
C ALA A 213 -0.78 17.37 2.26
N MET A 214 -1.64 16.36 2.43
CA MET A 214 -2.63 16.33 3.52
C MET A 214 -1.96 16.29 4.90
N LEU A 215 -0.88 15.50 5.07
CA LEU A 215 -0.12 15.48 6.32
C LEU A 215 0.39 16.89 6.67
N TRP A 216 1.03 17.56 5.71
CA TRP A 216 1.59 18.89 5.92
C TRP A 216 0.52 19.95 6.19
N GLU A 217 -0.59 19.91 5.44
CA GLU A 217 -1.76 20.77 5.62
C GLU A 217 -2.36 20.63 7.01
N SER A 218 -2.52 19.38 7.47
CA SER A 218 -3.07 19.07 8.80
C SER A 218 -2.17 19.62 9.91
N LEU A 219 -0.85 19.46 9.80
CA LEU A 219 0.12 20.00 10.76
C LEU A 219 0.15 21.53 10.79
N CYS A 220 -0.15 22.19 9.66
CA CYS A 220 -0.19 23.64 9.56
C CYS A 220 -1.58 24.24 9.82
N GLY A 221 -2.62 23.42 10.07
CA GLY A 221 -3.99 23.90 10.20
C GLY A 221 -4.52 24.56 8.92
N VAL A 222 -4.06 24.12 7.74
CA VAL A 222 -4.45 24.68 6.44
C VAL A 222 -5.55 23.82 5.82
N GLU A 223 -6.71 24.42 5.59
CA GLU A 223 -7.77 23.81 4.79
C GLU A 223 -7.63 24.22 3.32
N VAL A 224 -7.56 23.24 2.43
CA VAL A 224 -7.50 23.50 0.98
C VAL A 224 -8.88 23.78 0.39
N SER A 225 -8.90 24.60 -0.66
CA SER A 225 -10.14 24.96 -1.36
C SER A 225 -10.90 23.73 -1.88
N LYS A 226 -12.23 23.82 -1.97
CA LYS A 226 -13.07 22.77 -2.59
C LYS A 226 -12.57 22.37 -3.98
N ARG A 227 -12.11 23.34 -4.77
CA ARG A 227 -11.50 23.12 -6.08
C ARG A 227 -10.28 22.20 -5.98
N THR A 228 -9.35 22.51 -5.08
CA THR A 228 -8.14 21.69 -4.85
C THR A 228 -8.52 20.27 -4.43
N GLN A 229 -9.54 20.10 -3.57
CA GLN A 229 -10.01 18.76 -3.19
C GLN A 229 -10.55 17.97 -4.39
N LEU A 230 -11.35 18.62 -5.26
CA LEU A 230 -11.87 18.01 -6.49
C LEU A 230 -10.75 17.64 -7.46
N GLU A 231 -9.81 18.55 -7.72
CA GLU A 231 -8.66 18.32 -8.61
C GLU A 231 -7.80 17.16 -8.11
N ARG A 232 -7.47 17.09 -6.82
CA ARG A 232 -6.70 15.97 -6.25
C ARG A 232 -7.45 14.64 -6.35
N THR A 233 -8.77 14.66 -6.12
CA THR A 233 -9.61 13.46 -6.23
C THR A 233 -9.65 12.99 -7.68
N LEU A 234 -9.81 13.91 -8.64
CA LEU A 234 -9.80 13.61 -10.06
C LEU A 234 -8.44 13.04 -10.51
N ALA A 235 -7.33 13.65 -10.09
CA ALA A 235 -5.99 13.15 -10.37
C ALA A 235 -5.79 11.73 -9.82
N ALA A 236 -6.28 11.45 -8.61
CA ALA A 236 -6.17 10.13 -7.99
C ALA A 236 -7.00 9.07 -8.75
N GLU A 237 -8.17 9.43 -9.27
CA GLU A 237 -9.00 8.51 -10.06
C GLU A 237 -8.44 8.30 -11.47
N ILE A 238 -7.82 9.30 -12.10
CA ILE A 238 -7.10 9.13 -13.38
C ILE A 238 -5.86 8.23 -13.20
N GLU A 239 -5.07 8.43 -12.14
CA GLU A 239 -3.96 7.55 -11.77
C GLU A 239 -4.48 6.11 -11.56
N ARG A 240 -5.58 5.95 -10.81
CA ARG A 240 -6.20 4.65 -10.55
C ARG A 240 -6.64 3.94 -11.83
N ILE A 241 -7.22 4.64 -12.81
CA ILE A 241 -7.54 4.09 -14.12
C ILE A 241 -6.24 3.60 -14.77
N ALA A 242 -5.24 4.46 -14.90
CA ALA A 242 -3.98 4.13 -15.58
C ALA A 242 -3.25 2.93 -14.97
N ILE A 243 -3.21 2.83 -13.63
CA ILE A 243 -2.52 1.74 -12.93
C ILE A 243 -3.29 0.44 -13.06
N HIS A 244 -4.62 0.45 -12.86
CA HIS A 244 -5.40 -0.76 -13.05
C HIS A 244 -5.42 -1.25 -14.51
N THR A 245 -5.38 -0.36 -15.51
CA THR A 245 -5.20 -0.77 -16.92
C THR A 245 -3.83 -1.41 -17.14
N GLY A 246 -2.78 -0.82 -16.57
CA GLY A 246 -1.42 -1.37 -16.63
C GLY A 246 -1.32 -2.76 -16.00
N ASP A 247 -1.90 -2.93 -14.82
CA ASP A 247 -1.95 -4.22 -14.13
C ASP A 247 -2.67 -5.29 -14.95
N LEU A 248 -3.77 -4.94 -15.61
CA LEU A 248 -4.48 -5.88 -16.49
C LEU A 248 -3.61 -6.31 -17.67
N SER A 249 -2.81 -5.40 -18.23
CA SER A 249 -1.82 -5.73 -19.27
C SER A 249 -0.77 -6.71 -18.74
N ALA A 250 -0.21 -6.45 -17.56
CA ALA A 250 0.79 -7.31 -16.92
C ALA A 250 0.23 -8.72 -16.64
N LEU A 251 -0.96 -8.79 -16.02
CA LEU A 251 -1.65 -10.05 -15.74
C LEU A 251 -1.88 -10.89 -17.01
N CYS A 252 -2.24 -10.26 -18.13
CA CYS A 252 -2.34 -10.96 -19.41
C CYS A 252 -0.98 -11.44 -19.92
N GLY A 253 0.09 -10.66 -19.73
CA GLY A 253 1.45 -11.03 -20.09
C GLY A 253 1.93 -12.29 -19.34
N ASP A 254 1.70 -12.34 -18.03
CA ASP A 254 2.13 -13.44 -17.15
C ASP A 254 1.48 -14.80 -17.49
N VAL A 255 0.32 -14.77 -18.15
CA VAL A 255 -0.38 -15.96 -18.64
C VAL A 255 -0.26 -16.16 -20.15
N ALA A 256 0.69 -15.45 -20.78
CA ALA A 256 0.97 -15.47 -22.21
C ALA A 256 -0.22 -15.08 -23.12
N TYR A 257 -1.20 -14.33 -22.62
CA TYR A 257 -2.29 -13.78 -23.42
C TYR A 257 -1.88 -12.46 -24.08
N GLN A 258 -1.11 -12.57 -25.18
CA GLN A 258 -0.47 -11.44 -25.85
C GLN A 258 -1.44 -10.36 -26.35
N LEU A 259 -2.63 -10.76 -26.82
CA LEU A 259 -3.63 -9.81 -27.29
C LEU A 259 -4.11 -8.89 -26.16
N GLY A 260 -4.43 -9.45 -24.99
CA GLY A 260 -4.83 -8.67 -23.82
C GLY A 260 -3.67 -7.80 -23.31
N ASN A 261 -2.46 -8.37 -23.26
CA ASN A 261 -1.25 -7.62 -22.88
C ASN A 261 -1.07 -6.36 -23.75
N ALA A 262 -1.03 -6.53 -25.08
CA ALA A 262 -0.83 -5.43 -26.02
C ALA A 262 -1.95 -4.38 -25.98
N VAL A 263 -3.22 -4.81 -25.93
CA VAL A 263 -4.36 -3.87 -25.96
C VAL A 263 -4.46 -3.08 -24.67
N PHE A 264 -4.37 -3.70 -23.50
CA PHE A 264 -4.38 -2.95 -22.23
C PHE A 264 -3.15 -2.03 -22.11
N GLY A 265 -1.97 -2.48 -22.55
CA GLY A 265 -0.77 -1.65 -22.59
C GLY A 265 -0.96 -0.39 -23.45
N ARG A 266 -1.54 -0.55 -24.64
CA ARG A 266 -1.93 0.57 -25.50
C ARG A 266 -2.95 1.48 -24.83
N LEU A 267 -4.00 0.91 -24.21
CA LEU A 267 -5.09 1.66 -23.58
C LEU A 267 -4.64 2.52 -22.40
N ARG A 268 -3.58 2.13 -21.70
CA ARG A 268 -2.99 2.98 -20.64
C ARG A 268 -2.44 4.30 -21.19
N THR A 269 -1.91 4.28 -22.41
CA THR A 269 -1.21 5.43 -23.04
C THR A 269 -2.05 6.71 -23.11
N PRO A 270 -3.29 6.71 -23.64
CA PRO A 270 -4.10 7.93 -23.69
C PRO A 270 -4.42 8.50 -22.30
N ILE A 271 -4.57 7.66 -21.27
CA ILE A 271 -4.83 8.10 -19.88
C ILE A 271 -3.61 8.83 -19.30
N ILE A 272 -2.42 8.26 -19.41
CA ILE A 272 -1.19 8.90 -18.93
C ILE A 272 -0.79 10.10 -19.79
N ASN A 273 -1.11 10.10 -21.09
CA ASN A 273 -0.91 11.28 -21.95
C ASN A 273 -1.84 12.42 -21.55
N PHE A 274 -3.06 12.13 -21.08
CA PHE A 274 -3.93 13.15 -20.52
C PHE A 274 -3.32 13.78 -19.26
N MET A 275 -2.75 12.98 -18.35
CA MET A 275 -2.00 13.53 -17.19
C MET A 275 -0.84 14.42 -17.64
N GLN A 276 -0.13 14.05 -18.71
CA GLN A 276 0.91 14.90 -19.29
C GLN A 276 0.34 16.20 -19.88
N GLU A 277 -0.82 16.15 -20.54
CA GLU A 277 -1.51 17.34 -21.06
C GLU A 277 -1.94 18.28 -19.93
N TRP A 278 -2.44 17.74 -18.82
CA TRP A 278 -2.88 18.53 -17.67
C TRP A 278 -1.73 19.10 -16.84
N CYS A 279 -0.78 18.27 -16.40
CA CYS A 279 0.25 18.65 -15.41
C CYS A 279 1.70 18.55 -15.92
N GLY A 280 1.91 18.29 -17.21
CA GLY A 280 3.24 18.18 -17.81
C GLY A 280 3.97 16.87 -17.51
N ASN A 281 3.37 15.94 -16.77
CA ASN A 281 3.97 14.65 -16.44
C ASN A 281 3.00 13.47 -16.63
N ARG A 282 3.46 12.40 -17.30
CA ARG A 282 2.63 11.22 -17.60
C ARG A 282 2.12 10.48 -16.37
N LEU A 283 2.87 10.52 -15.27
CA LEU A 283 2.54 9.81 -14.03
C LEU A 283 2.02 10.76 -12.94
N GLY A 284 1.71 12.02 -13.29
CA GLY A 284 1.13 12.97 -12.34
C GLY A 284 2.12 13.65 -11.37
N LYS A 285 3.44 13.46 -11.57
CA LYS A 285 4.44 14.19 -10.77
C LYS A 285 4.29 15.69 -10.97
N GLY A 286 4.29 16.46 -9.88
CA GLY A 286 4.03 17.90 -9.92
C GLY A 286 2.56 18.28 -9.79
N CYS A 287 1.61 17.35 -9.95
CA CYS A 287 0.18 17.68 -9.92
C CYS A 287 -0.31 18.13 -8.53
N ILE A 288 0.33 17.63 -7.45
CA ILE A 288 -0.10 17.84 -6.07
C ILE A 288 1.00 18.55 -5.27
N ARG A 289 0.66 19.64 -4.58
CA ARG A 289 1.56 20.31 -3.62
C ARG A 289 0.81 20.66 -2.34
N PRO A 290 1.48 20.75 -1.18
CA PRO A 290 0.84 21.25 0.04
C PRO A 290 0.19 22.62 -0.20
N GLY A 291 -1.07 22.76 0.20
CA GLY A 291 -1.89 23.97 0.08
C GLY A 291 -2.56 24.20 -1.28
N HIS A 292 -2.07 23.62 -2.39
CA HIS A 292 -2.62 23.91 -3.73
C HIS A 292 -2.36 22.81 -4.79
N SER A 293 -3.07 22.91 -5.92
CA SER A 293 -2.71 22.21 -7.16
C SER A 293 -1.97 23.20 -8.06
N PRO A 294 -0.74 22.93 -8.55
CA PRO A 294 -0.04 23.87 -9.42
C PRO A 294 -0.69 24.02 -10.80
N TYR A 295 -1.41 22.99 -11.26
CA TYR A 295 -2.03 22.93 -12.57
C TYR A 295 -3.55 22.95 -12.45
N VAL A 296 -4.11 24.13 -12.69
CA VAL A 296 -5.55 24.39 -12.71
C VAL A 296 -6.26 23.47 -13.70
N PHE A 297 -7.24 22.70 -13.24
CA PHE A 297 -8.13 21.94 -14.13
C PHE A 297 -9.15 22.91 -14.75
N THR A 298 -9.25 22.92 -16.09
CA THR A 298 -10.07 23.87 -16.85
C THR A 298 -11.22 23.16 -17.56
N PRO A 299 -12.29 23.87 -17.97
CA PRO A 299 -13.36 23.27 -18.78
C PRO A 299 -12.86 22.61 -20.08
N ALA A 300 -11.85 23.20 -20.73
CA ALA A 300 -11.25 22.60 -21.92
C ALA A 300 -10.56 21.26 -21.63
N LEU A 301 -9.91 21.12 -20.46
CA LEU A 301 -9.37 19.84 -20.00
C LEU A 301 -10.48 18.84 -19.66
N ALA A 302 -11.62 19.31 -19.15
CA ALA A 302 -12.79 18.45 -18.89
C ALA A 302 -13.36 17.87 -20.20
N ASP A 303 -13.59 18.72 -21.21
CA ASP A 303 -14.04 18.29 -22.54
C ASP A 303 -13.05 17.29 -23.16
N ARG A 304 -11.75 17.60 -23.04
CA ARG A 304 -10.68 16.72 -23.50
C ARG A 304 -10.71 15.36 -22.80
N LEU A 305 -10.83 15.35 -21.46
CA LEU A 305 -10.89 14.13 -20.66
C LEU A 305 -12.08 13.28 -21.06
N GLN A 306 -13.25 13.91 -21.28
CA GLN A 306 -14.45 13.20 -21.71
C GLN A 306 -14.22 12.45 -23.03
N VAL A 307 -13.59 13.10 -24.02
CA VAL A 307 -13.21 12.44 -25.30
C VAL A 307 -12.24 11.28 -25.07
N VAL A 308 -11.23 11.46 -24.21
CA VAL A 308 -10.28 10.39 -23.86
C VAL A 308 -11.00 9.19 -23.24
N LEU A 309 -11.86 9.44 -22.24
CA LEU A 309 -12.57 8.39 -21.53
C LEU A 309 -13.57 7.66 -22.41
N GLN A 310 -14.27 8.36 -23.31
CA GLN A 310 -15.20 7.73 -24.27
C GLN A 310 -14.46 6.75 -25.22
N ALA A 311 -13.32 7.17 -25.77
CA ALA A 311 -12.53 6.31 -26.65
C ALA A 311 -11.92 5.12 -25.88
N TYR A 312 -11.41 5.37 -24.67
CA TYR A 312 -10.86 4.35 -23.79
C TYR A 312 -11.92 3.30 -23.40
N GLU A 313 -13.09 3.74 -22.94
CA GLU A 313 -14.13 2.88 -22.35
C GLU A 313 -14.63 1.82 -23.33
N ARG A 314 -14.87 2.20 -24.59
CA ARG A 314 -15.32 1.26 -25.63
C ARG A 314 -14.35 0.09 -25.78
N ASP A 315 -13.08 0.39 -26.05
CA ASP A 315 -12.05 -0.62 -26.30
C ASP A 315 -11.74 -1.42 -25.03
N TYR A 316 -11.78 -0.75 -23.87
CA TYR A 316 -11.59 -1.37 -22.56
C TYR A 316 -12.67 -2.41 -22.26
N LEU A 317 -13.95 -2.05 -22.42
CA LEU A 317 -15.09 -2.94 -22.16
C LEU A 317 -15.07 -4.16 -23.07
N GLU A 318 -14.72 -3.98 -24.35
CA GLU A 318 -14.56 -5.10 -25.28
C GLU A 318 -13.43 -6.04 -24.82
N MET A 319 -12.24 -5.50 -24.54
CA MET A 319 -11.09 -6.34 -24.21
C MET A 319 -11.25 -7.06 -22.87
N ILE A 320 -11.80 -6.40 -21.85
CA ILE A 320 -12.02 -7.05 -20.54
C ILE A 320 -13.07 -8.14 -20.63
N ALA A 321 -14.11 -7.98 -21.46
CA ALA A 321 -15.07 -9.04 -21.72
C ALA A 321 -14.40 -10.26 -22.35
N LYS A 322 -13.59 -10.07 -23.41
CA LYS A 322 -12.85 -11.18 -24.07
C LYS A 322 -11.89 -11.87 -23.11
N THR A 323 -11.14 -11.10 -22.33
CA THR A 323 -10.16 -11.61 -21.36
C THR A 323 -10.84 -12.52 -20.34
N LEU A 324 -12.00 -12.11 -19.82
CA LEU A 324 -12.73 -12.85 -18.77
C LEU A 324 -13.60 -13.99 -19.30
N THR A 325 -13.65 -14.20 -20.62
CA THR A 325 -14.30 -15.36 -21.24
C THR A 325 -13.31 -16.32 -21.89
N MET A 326 -12.02 -15.97 -21.94
CA MET A 326 -10.99 -16.76 -22.61
C MET A 326 -10.59 -17.96 -21.75
N PRO A 327 -10.80 -19.22 -22.21
CA PRO A 327 -10.53 -20.41 -21.38
C PRO A 327 -9.08 -20.50 -20.89
N SER A 328 -8.10 -20.15 -21.72
CA SER A 328 -6.68 -20.18 -21.34
C SER A 328 -6.33 -19.16 -20.25
N VAL A 329 -7.03 -18.03 -20.19
CA VAL A 329 -6.87 -17.03 -19.12
C VAL A 329 -7.54 -17.52 -17.85
N LEU A 330 -8.80 -17.99 -17.94
CA LEU A 330 -9.55 -18.46 -16.79
C LEU A 330 -8.84 -19.63 -16.08
N ALA A 331 -8.28 -20.58 -16.85
CA ALA A 331 -7.50 -21.69 -16.34
C ALA A 331 -6.28 -21.29 -15.50
N ARG A 332 -5.78 -20.06 -15.66
CA ARG A 332 -4.63 -19.51 -14.91
C ARG A 332 -5.04 -18.53 -13.82
N PHE A 333 -6.20 -17.89 -13.93
CA PHE A 333 -6.67 -16.88 -12.99
C PHE A 333 -7.51 -17.47 -11.85
N GLU A 334 -8.37 -18.44 -12.16
CA GLU A 334 -9.25 -19.06 -11.16
C GLU A 334 -8.43 -19.99 -10.27
N ARG A 335 -8.69 -19.94 -8.96
CA ARG A 335 -8.04 -20.79 -7.94
C ARG A 335 -6.51 -20.62 -7.80
N THR A 336 -5.89 -19.71 -8.53
CA THR A 336 -4.47 -19.36 -8.39
C THR A 336 -4.27 -18.27 -7.35
N GLY A 337 -3.35 -18.49 -6.41
CA GLY A 337 -2.99 -17.51 -5.38
C GLY A 337 -4.17 -17.09 -4.51
N VAL A 338 -4.99 -18.07 -4.11
CA VAL A 338 -6.13 -17.86 -3.20
C VAL A 338 -5.62 -17.37 -1.84
N LEU A 339 -6.14 -16.23 -1.41
CA LEU A 339 -6.04 -15.74 -0.04
C LEU A 339 -7.41 -15.90 0.61
N SER A 340 -7.55 -16.78 1.61
CA SER A 340 -8.84 -16.92 2.30
C SER A 340 -9.17 -15.66 3.11
N ARG A 341 -10.44 -15.48 3.48
CA ARG A 341 -10.86 -14.38 4.34
C ARG A 341 -10.13 -14.45 5.69
N GLU A 342 -10.02 -15.64 6.27
CA GLU A 342 -9.35 -15.90 7.55
C GLU A 342 -7.87 -15.53 7.47
N GLN A 343 -7.18 -15.97 6.43
CA GLN A 343 -5.78 -15.60 6.19
C GLN A 343 -5.63 -14.09 5.97
N ALA A 344 -6.54 -13.46 5.24
CA ALA A 344 -6.53 -12.02 5.02
C ALA A 344 -6.70 -11.24 6.33
N VAL A 345 -7.52 -11.73 7.27
CA VAL A 345 -7.64 -11.15 8.62
C VAL A 345 -6.36 -11.36 9.41
N GLU A 346 -5.86 -12.59 9.44
CA GLU A 346 -4.67 -12.99 10.20
C GLU A 346 -3.43 -12.16 9.83
N ILE A 347 -3.18 -11.95 8.54
CA ILE A 347 -2.03 -11.15 8.06
C ILE A 347 -2.32 -9.64 8.05
N GLY A 348 -3.51 -9.19 8.44
CA GLY A 348 -3.88 -7.78 8.43
C GLY A 348 -3.96 -7.17 7.02
N ALA A 349 -4.41 -7.94 6.02
CA ALA A 349 -4.47 -7.48 4.64
C ALA A 349 -5.29 -6.19 4.49
N VAL A 350 -4.85 -5.31 3.59
CA VAL A 350 -5.56 -4.06 3.24
C VAL A 350 -5.76 -3.93 1.72
N GLY A 351 -6.55 -2.94 1.31
CA GLY A 351 -6.69 -2.58 -0.10
C GLY A 351 -7.26 -3.71 -0.95
N MET A 352 -6.63 -4.00 -2.08
CA MET A 352 -7.16 -4.99 -3.03
C MET A 352 -7.09 -6.43 -2.51
N ALA A 353 -6.03 -6.79 -1.77
CA ALA A 353 -5.88 -8.14 -1.23
C ALA A 353 -6.99 -8.45 -0.20
N ALA A 354 -7.27 -7.49 0.68
CA ALA A 354 -8.39 -7.55 1.62
C ALA A 354 -9.74 -7.69 0.88
N ARG A 355 -10.01 -6.77 -0.05
CA ARG A 355 -11.29 -6.73 -0.77
C ARG A 355 -11.52 -7.93 -1.68
N ALA A 356 -10.46 -8.57 -2.18
CA ALA A 356 -10.58 -9.80 -2.96
C ALA A 356 -11.04 -11.01 -2.11
N SER A 357 -10.93 -10.89 -0.79
CA SER A 357 -11.17 -11.92 0.22
C SER A 357 -12.28 -11.48 1.19
N GLU A 358 -13.26 -10.72 0.69
CA GLU A 358 -14.45 -10.19 1.40
C GLU A 358 -14.22 -9.19 2.54
N LEU A 359 -12.99 -8.72 2.73
CA LEU A 359 -12.73 -7.67 3.72
C LEU A 359 -12.90 -6.30 3.06
N ALA A 360 -13.99 -5.61 3.38
CA ALA A 360 -14.39 -4.32 2.80
C ALA A 360 -13.52 -3.12 3.27
N ARG A 361 -12.20 -3.29 3.34
CA ARG A 361 -11.25 -2.26 3.75
C ARG A 361 -10.96 -1.31 2.58
N ASP A 362 -11.69 -0.20 2.50
CA ASP A 362 -11.45 0.90 1.57
C ASP A 362 -11.56 2.24 2.30
N ILE A 363 -10.42 2.91 2.48
CA ILE A 363 -10.34 4.18 3.21
C ILE A 363 -11.16 5.30 2.55
N ARG A 364 -11.51 5.18 1.26
CA ARG A 364 -12.41 6.15 0.60
C ARG A 364 -13.84 6.08 1.17
N SER A 365 -14.20 4.96 1.79
CA SER A 365 -15.47 4.75 2.49
C SER A 365 -15.28 4.86 4.00
N SER A 366 -14.32 4.14 4.60
CA SER A 366 -14.18 4.07 6.05
C SER A 366 -13.55 5.32 6.66
N HIS A 367 -12.60 5.93 5.96
CA HIS A 367 -11.83 7.08 6.43
C HIS A 367 -11.78 8.17 5.34
N PRO A 368 -12.96 8.65 4.87
CA PRO A 368 -13.06 9.40 3.63
C PRO A 368 -12.26 10.71 3.70
N TYR A 369 -11.69 11.09 2.56
CA TYR A 369 -10.81 12.25 2.41
C TYR A 369 -11.09 12.99 1.10
N LEU A 370 -10.59 14.23 0.97
CA LEU A 370 -10.82 15.08 -0.20
C LEU A 370 -12.31 15.12 -0.61
N ALA A 371 -12.62 14.92 -1.90
CA ALA A 371 -13.98 14.97 -2.41
C ALA A 371 -14.71 13.60 -2.41
N TYR A 372 -14.12 12.52 -1.88
CA TYR A 372 -14.80 11.21 -1.82
C TYR A 372 -16.14 11.21 -1.06
N PRO A 373 -16.34 12.01 0.02
CA PRO A 373 -17.66 12.17 0.64
C PRO A 373 -18.77 12.61 -0.33
N LEU A 374 -18.42 13.29 -1.43
CA LEU A 374 -19.37 13.79 -2.44
C LEU A 374 -19.73 12.74 -3.51
N LEU A 375 -18.99 11.64 -3.60
CA LEU A 375 -19.06 10.68 -4.70
C LEU A 375 -19.89 9.42 -4.39
N HIS A 376 -20.54 9.36 -3.22
CA HIS A 376 -21.29 8.18 -2.77
C HIS A 376 -20.52 6.86 -2.98
N HIS A 377 -19.30 6.80 -2.44
CA HIS A 377 -18.37 5.72 -2.75
C HIS A 377 -18.86 4.33 -2.31
N GLU A 378 -18.89 3.37 -3.23
CA GLU A 378 -19.17 1.96 -2.92
C GLU A 378 -17.91 1.10 -3.03
N SER A 379 -17.59 0.37 -1.97
CA SER A 379 -16.45 -0.55 -1.93
C SER A 379 -16.71 -1.82 -2.74
N ILE A 380 -15.85 -2.12 -3.71
CA ILE A 380 -15.96 -3.34 -4.53
C ILE A 380 -15.21 -4.50 -3.85
N THR A 381 -15.94 -5.54 -3.43
CA THR A 381 -15.39 -6.76 -2.80
C THR A 381 -15.66 -8.03 -3.59
N ARG A 382 -14.82 -9.05 -3.45
CA ARG A 382 -14.96 -10.39 -4.06
C ARG A 382 -14.67 -11.46 -3.01
N ARG A 383 -15.00 -12.71 -3.31
CA ARG A 383 -15.03 -13.80 -2.32
C ARG A 383 -13.89 -14.80 -2.38
N HIS A 384 -13.37 -15.09 -3.57
CA HIS A 384 -12.49 -16.23 -3.75
C HIS A 384 -11.02 -15.93 -3.47
N GLY A 385 -10.63 -14.67 -3.30
CA GLY A 385 -9.25 -14.29 -2.97
C GLY A 385 -8.20 -14.64 -4.02
N ASP A 386 -8.60 -15.14 -5.18
CA ASP A 386 -7.73 -15.57 -6.27
C ASP A 386 -7.39 -14.43 -7.24
N VAL A 387 -6.54 -14.75 -8.22
CA VAL A 387 -6.18 -13.79 -9.28
C VAL A 387 -7.43 -13.32 -10.03
N TYR A 388 -8.39 -14.21 -10.30
CA TYR A 388 -9.65 -13.83 -10.94
C TYR A 388 -10.42 -12.76 -10.15
N SER A 389 -10.56 -12.94 -8.83
CA SER A 389 -11.20 -11.98 -7.92
C SER A 389 -10.51 -10.61 -7.94
N ARG A 390 -9.17 -10.58 -7.92
CA ARG A 390 -8.37 -9.35 -8.05
C ARG A 390 -8.55 -8.68 -9.41
N THR A 391 -8.66 -9.46 -10.49
CA THR A 391 -8.95 -8.97 -11.85
C THR A 391 -10.35 -8.36 -11.93
N GLN A 392 -11.35 -9.00 -11.34
CA GLN A 392 -12.72 -8.45 -11.28
C GLN A 392 -12.73 -7.13 -10.52
N ILE A 393 -12.07 -7.02 -9.37
CA ILE A 393 -12.01 -5.74 -8.63
C ILE A 393 -11.42 -4.63 -9.50
N ARG A 394 -10.30 -4.88 -10.17
CA ARG A 394 -9.71 -3.91 -11.13
C ARG A 394 -10.72 -3.51 -12.21
N ARG A 395 -11.47 -4.50 -12.73
CA ARG A 395 -12.49 -4.24 -13.74
C ARG A 395 -13.52 -3.21 -13.28
N TYR A 396 -14.16 -3.47 -12.14
CA TYR A 396 -15.19 -2.57 -11.65
C TYR A 396 -14.62 -1.24 -11.14
N LYS A 397 -13.41 -1.25 -10.56
CA LYS A 397 -12.75 -0.02 -10.11
C LYS A 397 -12.47 0.93 -11.27
N ILE A 398 -12.03 0.44 -12.43
CA ILE A 398 -11.82 1.30 -13.62
C ILE A 398 -13.13 1.98 -14.03
N VAL A 399 -14.23 1.23 -14.12
CA VAL A 399 -15.56 1.78 -14.49
C VAL A 399 -16.05 2.80 -13.46
N GLN A 400 -15.88 2.49 -12.18
CA GLN A 400 -16.26 3.38 -11.08
C GLN A 400 -15.41 4.67 -11.11
N SER A 401 -14.11 4.57 -11.36
CA SER A 401 -13.20 5.72 -11.48
C SER A 401 -13.58 6.62 -12.66
N MET A 402 -13.97 6.05 -13.80
CA MET A 402 -14.48 6.83 -14.94
C MET A 402 -15.79 7.55 -14.60
N THR A 403 -16.64 6.93 -13.79
CA THR A 403 -17.90 7.55 -13.32
C THR A 403 -17.59 8.75 -12.43
N TYR A 404 -16.69 8.59 -11.46
CA TYR A 404 -16.23 9.69 -10.61
C TYR A 404 -15.57 10.80 -11.41
N ALA A 405 -14.69 10.47 -12.35
CA ALA A 405 -14.00 11.45 -13.20
C ALA A 405 -14.95 12.25 -14.11
N ARG A 406 -16.14 11.75 -14.42
CA ARG A 406 -17.19 12.46 -15.17
C ARG A 406 -18.08 13.33 -14.27
N GLN A 407 -18.18 12.98 -13.00
CA GLN A 407 -18.98 13.69 -12.01
C GLN A 407 -18.24 14.90 -11.41
N LEU A 408 -16.94 14.73 -11.16
CA LEU A 408 -16.01 15.77 -10.72
C LEU A 408 -15.77 16.79 -11.83
#